data_AF-A0A158I8X0-F1
#
_entry.id   AF-A0A158I8X0-F1
#
_cell.length_a   1.000
_cell.length_b   1.000
_cell.length_c   1.000
_cell.angle_alpha   90.00
_cell.angle_beta   90.00
_cell.angle_gamma   90.00
#
_symmetry.space_group_name_H-M   'P 1'
#
loop_
_entity.id
_entity.type
_entity.pdbx_description
1 polymer ?
#
loop_
_entity_poly.entity_id
_entity_poly.type
_entity_poly.pdbx_seq_one_letter_code
_entity_poly.pdbx_strand_id
1 'polypeptide(L)'
;MGGFIRAIPIRNRANPKARPDDPRHHDRRQTEARRHTCQHDQPAINELVLSITDDLKVVDAWAGEGTVMFPDAAGEELSTLAPVRNGAGLRMCISYTVTDLQLLEDLTQRHAG
;
A
#
# COMPACT_ATOMS: atom_id res chain seq x y z
N MET A 1 -4.44 39.93 -1.80
CA MET A 1 -3.78 39.70 -3.10
C MET A 1 -3.51 38.22 -3.24
N GLY A 2 -4.21 37.55 -4.17
CA GLY A 2 -4.15 36.09 -4.36
C GLY A 2 -2.92 35.69 -5.17
N GLY A 3 -2.09 34.81 -4.59
CA GLY A 3 -0.95 34.20 -5.29
C GLY A 3 -1.40 32.98 -6.09
N PHE A 4 -1.18 33.03 -7.41
CA PHE A 4 -1.40 31.91 -8.31
C PHE A 4 -0.27 30.88 -8.15
N ILE A 5 -0.60 29.64 -7.77
CA ILE A 5 0.33 28.51 -7.86
C ILE A 5 0.39 28.07 -9.33
N ARG A 6 1.56 28.19 -9.97
CA ARG A 6 1.79 27.63 -11.31
C ARG A 6 1.93 26.11 -11.22
N ALA A 7 1.08 25.39 -11.93
CA ALA A 7 1.26 23.95 -12.16
C ALA A 7 2.52 23.73 -13.02
N ILE A 8 3.43 22.87 -12.55
CA ILE A 8 4.58 22.38 -13.34
C ILE A 8 4.08 21.14 -14.09
N PRO A 9 4.03 21.12 -15.44
CA PRO A 9 3.62 19.94 -16.16
C PRO A 9 4.74 18.89 -16.14
N ILE A 10 4.46 17.72 -15.56
CA ILE A 10 5.31 16.54 -15.68
C ILE A 10 5.12 15.97 -17.10
N ARG A 11 6.12 16.14 -17.97
CA ARG A 11 6.12 15.50 -19.30
C ARG A 11 6.30 14.00 -19.13
N ASN A 12 5.25 13.24 -19.44
CA ASN A 12 5.34 11.78 -19.56
C ASN A 12 6.00 11.44 -20.91
N ARG A 13 7.30 11.11 -20.89
CA ARG A 13 8.01 10.63 -22.08
C ARG A 13 7.78 9.13 -22.19
N ALA A 14 6.84 8.71 -23.02
CA ALA A 14 6.66 7.30 -23.37
C ALA A 14 8.00 6.73 -23.88
N ASN A 15 8.47 5.65 -23.26
CA ASN A 15 9.69 4.95 -23.66
C ASN A 15 9.31 3.72 -24.51
N PRO A 16 9.65 3.68 -25.81
CA PRO A 16 9.39 2.53 -26.66
C PRO A 16 10.48 1.47 -26.45
N LYS A 17 10.06 0.24 -26.12
CA LYS A 17 10.84 -1.01 -26.03
C LYS A 17 11.74 -1.17 -24.79
N ALA A 18 11.20 -1.81 -23.76
CA ALA A 18 11.99 -2.42 -22.69
C ALA A 18 12.68 -3.70 -23.22
N ARG A 19 13.98 -3.85 -22.92
CA ARG A 19 14.75 -5.08 -23.19
C ARG A 19 14.53 -6.10 -22.07
N PRO A 20 14.67 -7.42 -22.33
CA PRO A 20 14.43 -8.46 -21.34
C PRO A 20 15.29 -8.39 -20.07
N ASP A 21 16.47 -7.75 -20.14
CA ASP A 21 17.49 -7.76 -19.07
C ASP A 21 17.58 -6.46 -18.25
N ASP A 22 16.50 -5.67 -18.19
CA ASP A 22 16.45 -4.45 -17.38
C ASP A 22 16.23 -4.79 -15.89
N PRO A 23 17.09 -4.37 -14.95
CA PRO A 23 16.91 -4.61 -13.52
C PRO A 23 15.66 -3.92 -12.93
N ARG A 24 14.97 -3.07 -13.72
CA ARG A 24 13.65 -2.51 -13.40
C ARG A 24 12.49 -3.48 -13.70
N HIS A 25 12.70 -4.78 -13.57
CA HIS A 25 11.61 -5.75 -13.58
C HIS A 25 10.73 -5.49 -12.37
N HIS A 26 9.66 -4.71 -12.59
CA HIS A 26 8.55 -4.59 -11.66
C HIS A 26 8.07 -6.00 -11.33
N ASP A 27 8.08 -6.35 -10.05
CA ASP A 27 7.63 -7.65 -9.55
C ASP A 27 6.24 -7.94 -10.14
N ARG A 28 6.21 -8.90 -11.07
CA ARG A 28 5.02 -9.32 -11.80
C ARG A 28 4.45 -10.58 -11.16
N ARG A 29 4.55 -10.73 -9.83
CA ARG A 29 3.82 -11.76 -9.08
C ARG A 29 2.33 -11.52 -9.25
N GLN A 30 1.73 -12.27 -10.18
CA GLN A 30 0.29 -12.34 -10.33
C GLN A 30 -0.29 -12.96 -9.05
N THR A 31 -1.04 -12.18 -8.29
CA THR A 31 -1.77 -12.59 -7.09
C THR A 31 -3.03 -13.36 -7.48
N GLU A 32 -2.89 -14.45 -8.22
CA GLU A 32 -4.04 -15.28 -8.58
C GLU A 32 -4.38 -16.21 -7.41
N ALA A 33 -5.57 -16.05 -6.85
CA ALA A 33 -6.10 -16.97 -5.85
C ALA A 33 -6.23 -18.38 -6.46
N ARG A 34 -5.75 -19.41 -5.78
CA ARG A 34 -5.96 -20.82 -6.18
C ARG A 34 -7.47 -21.09 -6.22
N ARG A 35 -8.01 -21.30 -7.43
CA ARG A 35 -9.40 -21.68 -7.67
C ARG A 35 -9.45 -23.09 -8.24
N HIS A 36 -9.35 -24.08 -7.35
CA HIS A 36 -9.67 -25.47 -7.61
C HIS A 36 -10.62 -25.95 -6.52
N THR A 37 -11.56 -26.85 -6.87
CA THR A 37 -12.47 -27.45 -5.89
C THR A 37 -11.66 -28.09 -4.76
N CYS A 38 -11.94 -27.70 -3.51
CA CYS A 38 -11.30 -28.18 -2.27
C CYS A 38 -9.94 -27.54 -1.86
N GLN A 39 -9.49 -26.44 -2.49
CA GLN A 39 -8.25 -25.75 -2.07
C GLN A 39 -8.47 -24.32 -1.55
N HIS A 40 -9.70 -23.99 -1.14
CA HIS A 40 -10.07 -22.63 -0.74
C HIS A 40 -9.27 -22.12 0.49
N ASP A 41 -8.86 -23.02 1.37
CA ASP A 41 -8.07 -22.69 2.58
C ASP A 41 -6.55 -22.83 2.38
N GLN A 42 -6.12 -23.16 1.15
CA GLN A 42 -4.72 -23.34 0.76
C GLN A 42 -4.34 -22.31 -0.31
N PRO A 43 -4.14 -21.04 0.09
CA PRO A 43 -3.83 -19.97 -0.85
C PRO A 43 -2.58 -20.30 -1.68
N ALA A 44 -2.53 -19.76 -2.89
CA ALA A 44 -1.40 -19.95 -3.79
C ALA A 44 -0.10 -19.34 -3.24
N ILE A 45 -0.28 -18.22 -2.53
CA ILE A 45 0.74 -17.37 -1.94
C ILE A 45 0.14 -16.91 -0.60
N ASN A 46 0.86 -17.14 0.49
CA ASN A 46 0.56 -16.59 1.81
C ASN A 46 1.86 -16.06 2.39
N GLU A 47 2.18 -14.80 2.10
CA GLU A 47 3.47 -14.20 2.42
C GLU A 47 3.28 -13.00 3.35
N LEU A 48 4.00 -12.98 4.46
CA LEU A 48 4.13 -11.78 5.28
C LEU A 48 5.19 -10.88 4.64
N VAL A 49 4.77 -9.68 4.24
CA VAL A 49 5.62 -8.74 3.51
C VAL A 49 5.75 -7.40 4.24
N LEU A 50 6.90 -6.76 4.09
CA LEU A 50 7.17 -5.40 4.54
C LEU A 50 7.20 -4.46 3.33
N SER A 51 6.36 -3.43 3.37
CA SER A 51 6.38 -2.37 2.37
C SER A 51 7.68 -1.57 2.47
N ILE A 52 8.43 -1.52 1.37
CA ILE A 52 9.63 -0.68 1.24
C ILE A 52 9.22 0.63 0.57
N THR A 53 9.57 1.75 1.20
CA THR A 53 9.20 3.09 0.78
C THR A 53 10.45 3.91 0.51
N ASP A 54 10.75 4.16 -0.76
CA ASP A 54 11.94 4.89 -1.19
C ASP A 54 11.65 6.39 -1.31
N ASP A 55 12.68 7.21 -1.11
CA ASP A 55 12.63 8.67 -1.32
C ASP A 55 11.48 9.38 -0.59
N LEU A 56 11.01 8.83 0.54
CA LEU A 56 9.89 9.39 1.31
C LEU A 56 10.09 10.87 1.60
N LYS A 57 9.15 11.70 1.13
CA LYS A 57 9.02 13.12 1.47
C LYS A 57 7.71 13.35 2.18
N VAL A 58 7.79 14.16 3.23
CA VAL A 58 6.66 14.70 3.96
C VAL A 58 6.76 16.22 3.90
N VAL A 59 5.70 16.89 3.45
CA VAL A 59 5.63 18.36 3.39
C VAL A 59 4.31 18.85 3.97
N ASP A 60 4.27 20.12 4.36
CA ASP A 60 3.09 20.77 4.94
C ASP A 60 2.46 19.99 6.10
N ALA A 61 3.30 19.50 7.02
CA ALA A 61 2.85 18.72 8.18
C ALA A 61 2.35 19.63 9.31
N TRP A 62 1.12 19.37 9.76
CA TRP A 62 0.46 20.06 10.87
C TRP A 62 -0.05 19.04 11.87
N ALA A 63 0.15 19.33 13.15
CA ALA A 63 -0.42 18.57 14.25
C ALA A 63 -1.47 19.41 14.99
N GLY A 64 -2.51 18.75 15.48
CA GLY A 64 -3.57 19.39 16.26
C GLY A 64 -4.47 18.35 16.91
N GLU A 65 -5.65 18.79 17.35
CA GLU A 65 -6.69 17.86 17.81
C GLU A 65 -7.36 17.18 16.63
N GLY A 66 -7.73 15.90 16.79
CA GLY A 66 -8.41 15.13 15.77
C GLY A 66 -9.36 14.12 16.40
N THR A 67 -10.53 13.94 15.79
CA THR A 67 -11.52 12.96 16.21
C THR A 67 -11.73 11.93 15.12
N VAL A 68 -11.75 10.65 15.49
CA VAL A 68 -12.07 9.53 14.60
C VAL A 68 -13.11 8.62 15.26
N MET A 69 -14.00 8.07 14.44
CA MET A 69 -14.99 7.07 14.81
C MET A 69 -15.08 6.06 13.66
N PHE A 70 -15.22 4.78 13.97
CA PHE A 70 -15.43 3.73 12.99
C PHE A 70 -16.90 3.29 13.02
N PRO A 71 -17.71 3.65 12.00
CA PRO A 71 -19.12 3.27 11.97
C PRO A 71 -19.28 1.79 11.64
N ASP A 72 -20.36 1.19 12.15
CA ASP A 72 -20.77 -0.14 11.72
C ASP A 72 -21.23 -0.11 10.26
N ALA A 73 -20.69 -1.03 9.45
CA ALA A 73 -21.08 -1.21 8.06
C ALA A 73 -21.17 -2.71 7.75
N ALA A 74 -22.24 -3.11 7.05
CA ALA A 74 -22.47 -4.51 6.73
C ALA A 74 -21.36 -5.05 5.81
N GLY A 75 -20.76 -6.18 6.20
CA GLY A 75 -19.65 -6.79 5.47
C GLY A 75 -18.27 -6.20 5.78
N GLU A 76 -18.19 -5.21 6.67
CA GLU A 76 -16.95 -4.60 7.12
C GLU A 76 -16.70 -4.90 8.60
N GLU A 77 -15.43 -5.12 8.96
CA GLU A 77 -15.04 -5.44 10.35
C GLU A 77 -14.31 -4.27 11.03
N LEU A 78 -14.14 -3.12 10.37
CA LEU A 78 -13.35 -2.00 10.90
C LEU A 78 -13.88 -1.48 12.25
N SER A 79 -15.19 -1.50 12.48
CA SER A 79 -15.78 -1.06 13.76
C SER A 79 -15.41 -1.94 14.95
N THR A 80 -14.98 -3.19 14.72
CA THR A 80 -14.42 -4.06 15.79
C THR A 80 -13.13 -3.50 16.39
N LEU A 81 -12.45 -2.61 15.65
CA LEU A 81 -11.27 -1.87 16.07
C LEU A 81 -11.62 -0.43 16.51
N ALA A 82 -12.86 -0.20 16.98
CA ALA A 82 -13.32 1.12 17.39
C ALA A 82 -12.31 1.80 18.35
N PRO A 83 -11.96 3.08 18.12
CA PRO A 83 -10.99 3.78 18.96
C PRO A 83 -11.46 3.86 20.42
N VAL A 84 -10.62 3.41 21.36
CA VAL A 84 -10.86 3.58 22.81
C VAL A 84 -10.51 5.02 23.26
N ARG A 85 -9.58 5.67 22.54
CA ARG A 85 -9.18 7.07 22.75
C ARG A 85 -8.61 7.65 21.46
N ASN A 86 -8.70 8.97 21.29
CA ASN A 86 -8.11 9.69 20.17
C ASN A 86 -6.81 10.40 20.59
N GLY A 87 -5.77 10.25 19.78
CA GLY A 87 -4.49 10.94 19.95
C GLY A 87 -4.45 12.28 19.19
N ALA A 88 -3.25 12.71 18.79
CA ALA A 88 -3.10 13.88 17.93
C ALA A 88 -3.66 13.62 16.52
N GLY A 89 -4.35 14.62 15.96
CA GLY A 89 -4.68 14.69 14.54
C GLY A 89 -3.48 15.21 13.74
N LEU A 90 -3.28 14.64 12.55
CA LEU A 90 -2.20 15.02 11.63
C LEU A 90 -2.78 15.36 10.25
N ARG A 91 -2.31 16.46 9.66
CA ARG A 91 -2.54 16.80 8.26
C ARG A 91 -1.19 16.98 7.60
N MET A 92 -0.91 16.21 6.54
CA MET A 92 0.37 16.24 5.84
C MET A 92 0.21 15.82 4.38
N CYS A 93 1.16 16.24 3.55
CA CYS A 93 1.33 15.75 2.18
C CYS A 93 2.50 14.76 2.15
N ILE A 94 2.30 13.61 1.52
CA ILE A 94 3.31 12.53 1.46
C ILE A 94 3.57 12.16 0.00
N SER A 95 4.84 11.98 -0.37
CA SER A 95 5.24 11.37 -1.63
C SER A 95 6.36 10.36 -1.40
N TYR A 96 6.38 9.27 -2.17
CA TYR A 96 7.43 8.25 -2.13
C TYR A 96 7.45 7.49 -3.46
N THR A 97 8.54 6.76 -3.70
CA THR A 97 8.63 5.77 -4.78
C THR A 97 8.48 4.38 -4.17
N VAL A 98 7.79 3.47 -4.87
CA VAL A 98 7.78 2.04 -4.53
C VAL A 98 8.60 1.33 -5.59
N THR A 99 9.78 0.86 -5.21
CA THR A 99 10.61 0.02 -6.10
C THR A 99 10.65 -1.43 -5.68
N ASP A 100 10.33 -1.74 -4.42
CA ASP A 100 10.50 -3.07 -3.86
C ASP A 100 9.43 -3.42 -2.80
N LEU A 101 9.36 -4.70 -2.46
CA LEU A 101 8.56 -5.29 -1.40
C LEU A 101 9.36 -6.43 -0.75
N GLN A 102 9.65 -6.33 0.54
CA GLN A 102 10.48 -7.31 1.22
C GLN A 102 9.62 -8.46 1.77
N LEU A 103 9.93 -9.69 1.37
CA LEU A 103 9.39 -10.90 2.01
C LEU A 103 10.00 -11.08 3.40
N LEU A 104 9.18 -11.14 4.44
CA LEU A 104 9.58 -11.46 5.80
C LEU A 104 9.42 -12.96 6.10
N GLU A 105 8.30 -13.55 5.69
CA GLU A 105 7.99 -14.96 5.94
C GLU A 105 7.05 -15.53 4.87
N ASP A 106 7.35 -16.73 4.36
CA ASP A 106 6.45 -17.50 3.48
C ASP A 106 5.67 -18.54 4.30
N LEU A 107 4.36 -18.31 4.42
CA LEU A 107 3.40 -19.14 5.15
C LEU A 107 2.60 -20.06 4.23
N THR A 108 2.92 -20.13 2.93
CA THR A 108 2.17 -20.91 1.93
C THR A 108 2.09 -22.40 2.28
N GLN A 109 3.08 -22.94 2.98
CA GLN A 109 3.13 -24.36 3.40
C GLN A 109 2.65 -24.60 4.83
N ARG A 110 2.33 -23.55 5.60
CA ARG A 110 2.07 -23.66 7.05
C ARG A 110 0.70 -24.26 7.40
N HIS A 111 -0.18 -24.46 6.42
CA HIS A 111 -1.53 -25.00 6.61
C HIS A 111 -1.64 -26.53 6.42
N ALA A 112 -0.52 -27.26 6.29
CA ALA A 112 -0.50 -28.71 6.05
C ALA A 112 -0.45 -29.57 7.34
N GLY A 113 -1.14 -29.15 8.41
CA GLY A 113 -1.18 -29.84 9.71
C GLY A 113 -2.58 -30.30 10.10
#